data_AF-A0A2V5TNE0-F1
#
_entry.id   AF-A0A2V5TNE0-F1
#
_cell.length_a   1.000
_cell.length_b   1.000
_cell.length_c   1.000
_cell.angle_alpha   90.00
_cell.angle_beta   90.00
_cell.angle_gamma   90.00
#
_symmetry.space_group_name_H-M   'P 1'
#
loop_
_entity.id
_entity.type
_entity.pdbx_description
1 polymer ?
#
loop_
_entity_poly.entity_id
_entity_poly.type
_entity_poly.pdbx_seq_one_letter_code
_entity_poly.pdbx_strand_id
1 'polypeptide(L)'
;MNRIEEAPKGYDLCGQAIGAAMKVHSTLGPGFLESVYQSALIWESRKFGLKADAERPITVRYDGQVGGAFTADLLVNERTSF
;
A
#
# COMPACT_ATOMS: atom_id res chain seq x y z
N MET A 1 30.01 19.36 -21.38
CA MET A 1 29.48 19.19 -20.01
C MET A 1 28.01 18.80 -20.14
N ASN A 2 27.72 17.52 -20.40
CA ASN A 2 26.32 17.08 -20.53
C ASN A 2 25.77 16.77 -19.15
N ARG A 3 24.96 17.69 -18.62
CA ARG A 3 24.13 17.44 -17.46
C ARG A 3 23.02 16.51 -17.93
N ILE A 4 23.19 15.21 -17.69
CA ILE A 4 22.10 14.24 -17.77
C ILE A 4 20.98 14.73 -16.85
N GLU A 5 19.89 15.20 -17.46
CA GLU A 5 18.62 15.41 -16.78
C GLU A 5 18.03 14.02 -16.49
N GLU A 6 18.53 13.36 -15.45
CA GLU A 6 17.82 12.21 -14.89
C GLU A 6 16.51 12.75 -14.30
N ALA A 7 15.39 12.41 -14.95
CA ALA A 7 14.07 12.66 -14.40
C ALA A 7 14.02 12.15 -12.95
N PRO A 8 13.41 12.89 -12.01
CA PRO A 8 13.40 12.52 -10.61
C PRO A 8 12.86 11.09 -10.50
N LYS A 9 13.68 10.20 -9.94
CA LYS A 9 13.33 8.80 -9.74
C LYS A 9 12.10 8.77 -8.84
N GLY A 10 10.94 8.47 -9.42
CA GLY A 10 9.69 8.36 -8.67
C GLY A 10 9.84 7.34 -7.52
N TYR A 11 9.10 7.54 -6.44
CA TYR A 11 9.11 6.61 -5.31
C TYR A 11 8.66 5.21 -5.77
N ASP A 12 9.27 4.17 -5.23
CA ASP A 12 8.82 2.79 -5.42
C ASP A 12 7.45 2.55 -4.73
N LEU A 13 6.90 1.35 -4.87
CA LEU A 13 5.58 1.02 -4.32
C LEU A 13 5.50 1.29 -2.81
N CYS A 14 6.55 0.93 -2.07
CA CYS A 14 6.64 1.18 -0.63
C CYS A 14 6.63 2.67 -0.33
N GLY A 15 7.44 3.46 -1.03
CA GLY A 15 7.47 4.91 -0.87
C GLY A 15 6.13 5.57 -1.17
N GLN A 16 5.40 5.09 -2.20
CA GLN A 16 4.05 5.59 -2.52
C GLN A 16 3.03 5.23 -1.42
N ALA A 17 3.06 3.99 -0.91
CA ALA A 17 2.19 3.56 0.19
C ALA A 17 2.45 4.36 1.48
N ILE A 18 3.72 4.58 1.82
CA ILE A 18 4.13 5.41 2.95
C ILE A 18 3.64 6.86 2.74
N GLY A 19 3.82 7.42 1.54
CA GLY A 19 3.34 8.75 1.20
C GLY A 19 1.83 8.91 1.39
N ALA A 20 1.04 7.93 0.94
CA ALA A 20 -0.41 7.90 1.17
C ALA A 20 -0.75 7.85 2.67
N ALA A 21 -0.08 6.98 3.45
CA ALA A 21 -0.30 6.89 4.89
C ALA A 21 0.06 8.18 5.64
N MET A 22 1.18 8.82 5.30
CA MET A 22 1.56 10.11 5.87
C MET A 22 0.54 11.21 5.53
N LYS A 23 0.02 11.22 4.30
CA LYS A 23 -1.01 12.18 3.89
C LYS A 23 -2.30 11.99 4.69
N VAL A 24 -2.75 10.74 4.86
CA VAL A 24 -3.93 10.42 5.68
C VAL A 24 -3.72 10.84 7.13
N HIS A 25 -2.59 10.48 7.74
CA HIS A 25 -2.28 10.80 9.13
C HIS A 25 -2.20 12.32 9.38
N SER A 26 -1.52 13.06 8.50
CA SER A 26 -1.42 14.52 8.60
C SER A 26 -2.76 15.24 8.39
N THR A 27 -3.69 14.64 7.66
CA THR A 27 -5.01 15.24 7.37
C THR A 27 -6.01 14.95 8.48
N LEU A 28 -6.09 13.69 8.95
CA LEU A 28 -7.07 13.27 9.95
C LEU A 28 -6.58 13.51 11.38
N GLY A 29 -5.27 13.43 11.63
CA GLY A 29 -4.73 13.37 12.99
C GLY A 29 -5.13 12.06 13.72
N PRO A 30 -4.80 11.94 15.01
CA PRO A 30 -5.18 10.80 15.85
C PRO A 30 -6.63 10.93 16.38
N GLY A 31 -7.24 9.80 16.76
CA GLY A 31 -8.51 9.78 17.52
C GLY A 31 -9.70 9.13 16.82
N PHE A 32 -9.51 8.64 15.60
CA PHE A 32 -10.55 7.91 14.86
C PHE A 32 -10.42 6.40 15.01
N LEU A 33 -11.51 5.70 14.65
CA LEU A 33 -11.50 4.25 14.53
C LEU A 33 -10.62 3.82 13.35
N GLU A 34 -10.06 2.62 13.47
CA GLU A 34 -9.24 2.00 12.42
C GLU A 34 -9.92 1.98 11.04
N SER A 35 -11.23 1.67 11.01
CA SER A 35 -12.02 1.64 9.78
C SER A 35 -12.04 2.97 9.02
N VAL A 36 -11.89 4.10 9.72
CA VAL A 36 -11.79 5.43 9.13
C VAL A 36 -10.42 5.58 8.44
N TYR A 37 -9.34 5.18 9.10
CA TYR A 37 -8.00 5.23 8.51
C TYR A 37 -7.87 4.28 7.31
N GLN A 38 -8.40 3.06 7.42
CA GLN A 38 -8.41 2.09 6.33
C GLN A 38 -9.16 2.65 5.10
N SER A 39 -10.36 3.21 5.30
CA SER A 39 -11.13 3.83 4.21
C SER A 39 -10.39 4.99 3.56
N ALA A 40 -9.79 5.88 4.36
CA ALA A 40 -9.01 7.00 3.87
C ALA A 40 -7.76 6.55 3.10
N LEU A 41 -7.08 5.51 3.58
CA LEU A 41 -5.87 4.98 2.95
C LEU A 41 -6.17 4.32 1.61
N ILE A 42 -7.30 3.62 1.47
CA ILE A 42 -7.79 3.09 0.19
C ILE A 42 -8.02 4.23 -0.79
N TRP A 43 -8.71 5.30 -0.37
CA TRP A 43 -9.00 6.43 -1.24
C TRP A 43 -7.75 7.17 -1.66
N GLU A 44 -6.82 7.40 -0.74
CA GLU A 44 -5.58 8.11 -1.03
C GLU A 44 -4.68 7.27 -1.96
N SER A 45 -4.53 5.97 -1.69
CA SER A 45 -3.78 5.05 -2.55
C SER A 45 -4.31 5.04 -3.99
N ARG A 46 -5.63 5.10 -4.18
CA ARG A 46 -6.25 5.20 -5.50
C ARG A 46 -5.92 6.50 -6.23
N LYS A 47 -5.76 7.63 -5.53
CA LYS A 47 -5.30 8.88 -6.14
C LYS A 47 -3.86 8.81 -6.64
N PHE A 48 -3.03 7.99 -5.99
CA PHE A 48 -1.68 7.66 -6.45
C PHE A 48 -1.67 6.64 -7.61
N GLY A 49 -2.83 6.21 -8.11
CA GLY A 49 -2.95 5.22 -9.17
C GLY A 49 -2.70 3.79 -8.70
N LEU A 50 -2.66 3.55 -7.39
CA LEU A 50 -2.48 2.23 -6.81
C LEU A 50 -3.83 1.51 -6.66
N LYS A 51 -3.83 0.20 -6.89
CA LYS A 51 -4.95 -0.66 -6.52
C LYS A 51 -4.85 -0.96 -5.03
N ALA A 52 -5.91 -0.73 -4.27
CA ALA A 52 -5.95 -0.95 -2.83
C ALA A 52 -7.28 -1.58 -2.44
N ASP A 53 -7.22 -2.78 -1.85
CA ASP A 53 -8.36 -3.59 -1.46
C ASP A 53 -8.22 -3.99 0.02
N ALA A 54 -9.31 -3.82 0.78
CA ALA A 54 -9.36 -4.26 2.17
C ALA A 54 -9.74 -5.73 2.30
N GLU A 55 -9.40 -6.31 3.46
CA GLU A 55 -9.86 -7.62 3.91
C GLU A 55 -9.63 -8.75 2.88
N ARG A 56 -8.46 -8.74 2.22
CA ARG A 56 -8.15 -9.71 1.18
C ARG A 56 -7.58 -10.99 1.81
N PRO A 57 -8.19 -12.16 1.58
CA PRO A 57 -7.60 -13.42 1.99
C PRO A 57 -6.36 -13.73 1.16
N ILE A 58 -5.26 -14.05 1.83
CA ILE A 58 -3.96 -14.38 1.24
C ILE A 58 -3.58 -15.79 1.70
N THR A 59 -3.36 -16.69 0.74
CA THR A 59 -2.76 -18.00 1.00
C THR A 59 -1.24 -17.87 0.94
N VAL A 60 -0.56 -18.27 2.01
CA VAL A 60 0.90 -18.27 2.07
C VAL A 60 1.40 -19.62 1.61
N ARG A 61 2.33 -19.60 0.66
CA ARG A 61 3.06 -20.78 0.20
C ARG A 61 4.51 -20.67 0.60
N TYR A 62 5.09 -21.79 0.99
CA TYR A 62 6.52 -21.93 1.25
C TYR A 62 6.99 -23.23 0.61
N ASP A 63 7.95 -23.14 -0.29
CA ASP A 63 8.48 -24.29 -1.04
C ASP A 63 7.37 -25.12 -1.73
N GLY A 64 6.43 -24.42 -2.39
CA GLY A 64 5.27 -25.03 -3.06
C GLY A 64 4.16 -25.53 -2.12
N GLN A 65 4.41 -25.66 -0.83
CA GLN A 65 3.45 -26.15 0.17
C GLN A 65 2.63 -25.01 0.75
N VAL A 66 1.36 -25.28 1.09
CA VAL A 66 0.50 -24.30 1.78
C VAL A 66 0.94 -24.22 3.24
N GLY A 67 1.51 -23.08 3.62
CA GLY A 67 1.93 -22.81 5.01
C GLY A 67 0.79 -22.24 5.87
N GLY A 68 -0.26 -21.71 5.24
CA GLY A 68 -1.43 -21.17 5.93
C GLY A 68 -2.21 -20.14 5.09
N ALA A 69 -3.21 -19.52 5.70
CA ALA A 69 -3.95 -18.40 5.13
C ALA A 69 -4.21 -17.34 6.20
N PHE A 70 -4.20 -16.07 5.79
CA PHE A 70 -4.58 -14.95 6.64
C PHE A 70 -5.35 -13.92 5.81
N THR A 71 -6.06 -13.02 6.49
CA THR A 71 -6.75 -11.90 5.85
C THR A 71 -5.91 -10.65 6.06
N ALA A 72 -5.49 -10.00 4.98
CA ALA A 72 -4.78 -8.73 5.06
C ALA A 72 -5.78 -7.58 5.23
N ASP A 73 -5.50 -6.67 6.16
CA ASP A 73 -6.31 -5.48 6.38
C ASP A 73 -6.34 -4.58 5.13
N LEU A 74 -5.21 -4.48 4.44
CA LEU A 74 -5.08 -3.77 3.17
C LEU A 74 -4.05 -4.46 2.26
N LEU A 75 -4.45 -4.74 1.02
CA LEU A 75 -3.57 -5.25 -0.03
C LEU A 75 -3.40 -4.18 -1.12
N VAL A 76 -2.16 -3.82 -1.42
CA VAL A 76 -1.82 -2.80 -2.42
C VAL A 76 -1.13 -3.44 -3.63
N ASN A 77 -1.61 -3.12 -4.84
CA ASN A 77 -1.08 -3.57 -6.14
C ASN A 77 -0.99 -5.10 -6.33
N GLU A 78 -1.83 -5.86 -5.62
CA GLU A 78 -2.13 -7.29 -5.83
C GLU A 78 -0.93 -8.26 -5.93
N ARG A 79 0.29 -7.84 -5.56
CA ARG A 79 1.47 -8.69 -5.68
C ARG A 79 1.66 -9.51 -4.40
N THR A 80 1.18 -10.75 -4.43
CA THR A 80 1.29 -11.73 -3.33
C THR A 80 2.22 -12.90 -3.64
N SER A 81 3.12 -12.75 -4.63
CA SER A 81 4.10 -13.79 -4.97
C SER A 81 5.10 -13.99 -3.82
N PHE A 82 4.89 -15.02 -3.00
CA PHE A 82 5.81 -15.55 -2.00
C PHE A 82 6.27 -16.94 -2.42
#